data_AF-A0A969XYH9-F1
#
_entry.id   AF-A0A969XYH9-F1
#
_cell.length_a   1.000
_cell.length_b   1.000
_cell.length_c   1.000
_cell.angle_alpha   90.00
_cell.angle_beta   90.00
_cell.angle_gamma   90.00
#
_symmetry.space_group_name_H-M   'P 1'
#
loop_
_entity.id
_entity.type
_entity.pdbx_description
1 polymer ?
#
loop_
_entity_poly.entity_id
_entity_poly.type
_entity_poly.pdbx_seq_one_letter_code
_entity_poly.pdbx_strand_id
1 'polypeptide(L)'
;MPESSPTDRLLPCLLDRLTDRAPEATTESADRRTVSMRQYREGVRRDLENLLNARCRTGDDPVALFENVATSVLNFGIPDLTGQTLSGLNVLDLERKIRQAI
;
A
#
# COMPACT_ATOMS: atom_id res chain seq x y z
N MET A 1 28.41 -19.44 -16.54
CA MET A 1 27.10 -19.33 -15.86
C MET A 1 26.35 -18.20 -16.54
N PRO A 2 25.13 -18.40 -17.08
CA PRO A 2 24.43 -17.30 -17.75
C PRO A 2 23.96 -16.32 -16.67
N GLU A 3 24.42 -15.09 -16.75
CA GLU A 3 23.90 -14.00 -15.94
C GLU A 3 22.48 -13.71 -16.42
N SER A 4 21.48 -14.01 -15.58
CA SER A 4 20.10 -13.68 -15.86
C SER A 4 19.96 -12.17 -16.03
N SER A 5 19.36 -11.76 -17.14
CA SER A 5 19.16 -10.35 -17.52
C SER A 5 18.52 -9.56 -16.36
N PRO A 6 18.93 -8.30 -16.11
CA PRO A 6 18.47 -7.49 -14.98
C PRO A 6 16.94 -7.30 -14.92
N THR A 7 16.23 -7.52 -16.03
CA THR A 7 14.77 -7.48 -16.14
C THR A 7 14.04 -8.60 -15.39
N ASP A 8 14.72 -9.71 -15.07
CA ASP A 8 14.10 -10.92 -14.48
C ASP A 8 14.24 -11.00 -12.95
N ARG A 9 14.77 -9.94 -12.33
CA ARG A 9 14.94 -9.85 -10.87
C ARG A 9 13.86 -8.96 -10.27
N LEU A 10 12.94 -9.56 -9.53
CA LEU A 10 11.94 -8.82 -8.77
C LEU A 10 12.62 -8.07 -7.62
N LEU A 11 12.27 -6.79 -7.49
CA LEU A 11 12.75 -5.93 -6.42
C LEU A 11 11.74 -5.90 -5.26
N PRO A 12 12.19 -5.74 -4.01
CA PRO A 12 11.29 -5.54 -2.88
C PRO A 12 10.48 -4.25 -3.05
N CYS A 13 9.30 -4.19 -2.42
CA CYS A 13 8.50 -2.98 -2.33
C CYS A 13 9.31 -1.82 -1.72
N LEU A 14 8.92 -0.58 -2.02
CA LEU A 14 9.66 0.61 -1.57
C LEU A 14 9.85 0.64 -0.04
N LEU A 15 8.78 0.38 0.71
CA LEU A 15 8.86 0.34 2.18
C LEU A 15 9.77 -0.78 2.66
N ASP A 16 9.80 -1.95 2.02
CA ASP A 16 10.73 -3.02 2.41
C ASP A 16 12.20 -2.65 2.15
N ARG A 17 12.46 -1.84 1.12
CA ARG A 17 13.80 -1.32 0.84
C ARG A 17 14.24 -0.26 1.83
N LEU A 18 13.31 0.54 2.33
CA LEU A 18 13.56 1.63 3.27
C LEU A 18 13.47 1.19 4.74
N THR A 19 12.87 0.03 5.01
CA THR A 19 12.74 -0.51 6.36
C THR A 19 13.93 -1.39 6.69
N ASP A 20 14.73 -0.98 7.68
CA ASP A 20 15.75 -1.87 8.19
C ASP A 20 15.16 -2.85 9.21
N ARG A 21 15.14 -4.13 8.82
CA ARG A 21 14.67 -5.23 9.66
C ARG A 21 15.78 -5.93 10.45
N ALA A 22 17.04 -5.58 10.20
CA ALA A 22 18.19 -6.16 10.88
C ALA A 22 19.12 -5.05 11.37
N PRO A 23 18.67 -4.21 12.33
CA PRO A 23 19.43 -3.03 12.77
C PRO A 23 20.80 -3.37 13.40
N GLU A 24 20.98 -4.61 13.87
CA GLU A 24 22.24 -5.09 14.42
C GLU A 24 23.23 -5.57 13.34
N ALA A 25 22.78 -5.75 12.10
CA ALA A 25 23.63 -6.16 11.00
C ALA A 25 24.43 -4.96 10.47
N THR A 26 25.75 -5.02 10.61
CA THR A 26 26.66 -3.94 10.18
C THR A 26 26.92 -3.91 8.67
N THR A 27 26.47 -4.94 7.94
CA THR A 27 26.64 -5.07 6.49
C THR A 27 25.36 -5.58 5.84
N GLU A 28 25.00 -5.00 4.70
CA GLU A 28 23.83 -5.43 3.94
C GLU A 28 24.22 -6.51 2.92
N SER A 29 23.63 -7.70 3.06
CA SER A 29 23.86 -8.81 2.13
C SER A 29 23.34 -8.49 0.72
N ALA A 30 24.06 -8.95 -0.31
CA ALA A 30 23.63 -8.82 -1.70
C ALA A 30 22.27 -9.47 -1.99
N ASP A 31 21.90 -10.51 -1.22
CA ASP A 31 20.60 -11.20 -1.32
C ASP A 31 19.41 -10.32 -0.90
N ARG A 32 19.62 -9.24 -0.12
CA ARG A 32 18.54 -8.28 0.21
C ARG A 32 18.08 -7.47 -1.00
N ARG A 33 18.82 -7.51 -2.12
CA ARG A 33 18.54 -6.69 -3.31
C ARG A 33 17.46 -7.28 -4.21
N THR A 34 17.16 -8.57 -4.09
CA THR A 34 16.18 -9.26 -4.93
C THR A 34 15.24 -10.10 -4.09
N VAL A 35 13.99 -10.23 -4.52
CA VAL A 35 12.98 -11.04 -3.84
C VAL A 35 12.46 -12.12 -4.77
N SER A 36 12.04 -13.25 -4.19
CA SER A 36 11.24 -14.24 -4.93
C SER A 36 9.85 -13.70 -5.22
N MET A 37 9.17 -14.26 -6.23
CA MET A 37 7.77 -13.90 -6.53
C MET A 37 6.82 -14.16 -5.34
N ARG A 38 7.13 -15.17 -4.52
CA ARG A 38 6.37 -15.44 -3.29
C ARG A 38 6.53 -14.31 -2.27
N GLN A 39 7.76 -13.85 -2.04
CA GLN A 39 8.03 -12.72 -1.13
C GLN A 39 7.43 -11.42 -1.65
N TYR A 40 7.50 -11.17 -2.95
CA TYR A 40 6.87 -10.02 -3.59
C TYR A 40 5.35 -10.03 -3.35
N ARG A 41 4.68 -11.17 -3.58
CA ARG A 41 3.25 -11.33 -3.32
C ARG A 41 2.88 -11.08 -1.86
N GLU A 42 3.71 -11.54 -0.91
CA GLU A 42 3.48 -11.30 0.51
C GLU A 42 3.61 -9.81 0.87
N GLY A 43 4.58 -9.11 0.26
CA GLY A 43 4.71 -7.65 0.38
C GLY A 43 3.46 -6.92 -0.12
N VAL A 44 2.99 -7.24 -1.32
CA VAL A 44 1.75 -6.67 -1.88
C VAL A 44 0.55 -6.96 -0.98
N ARG A 45 0.41 -8.19 -0.49
CA ARG A 45 -0.68 -8.56 0.42
C ARG A 45 -0.66 -7.73 1.70
N ARG A 46 0.50 -7.58 2.35
CA ARG A 46 0.65 -6.74 3.54
C ARG A 46 0.31 -5.29 3.24
N ASP A 47 0.73 -4.77 2.10
CA ASP A 47 0.47 -3.37 1.73
C ASP A 47 -1.03 -3.14 1.47
N LEU A 48 -1.72 -4.11 0.87
CA LEU A 48 -3.19 -4.12 0.76
C LEU A 48 -3.87 -4.24 2.12
N GLU A 49 -3.37 -5.07 3.04
CA GLU A 49 -3.88 -5.15 4.41
C GLU A 49 -3.78 -3.80 5.12
N ASN A 50 -2.65 -3.08 4.96
CA ASN A 50 -2.49 -1.73 5.50
C ASN A 50 -3.48 -0.74 4.88
N LEU A 51 -3.66 -0.78 3.55
CA LEU A 51 -4.60 0.10 2.83
C LEU A 51 -6.04 -0.12 3.28
N LEU A 52 -6.48 -1.38 3.32
CA LEU A 52 -7.88 -1.73 3.63
C LEU A 52 -8.23 -1.53 5.11
N ASN A 53 -7.24 -1.56 6.00
CA ASN A 53 -7.44 -1.30 7.42
C ASN A 53 -7.24 0.19 7.79
N ALA A 54 -6.65 1.00 6.92
CA ALA A 54 -6.56 2.45 7.10
C ALA A 54 -7.85 3.15 6.65
N ARG A 55 -8.14 4.32 7.24
CA ARG A 55 -9.33 5.12 6.94
C ARG A 55 -8.93 6.41 6.24
N CYS A 56 -9.49 6.64 5.05
CA CYS A 56 -9.44 7.95 4.41
C CYS A 56 -10.72 8.75 4.71
N ARG A 57 -10.57 10.07 4.81
CA ARG A 57 -11.65 11.03 5.02
C ARG A 57 -12.10 11.52 3.63
N THR A 58 -13.41 11.56 3.40
CA THR A 58 -14.01 11.94 2.10
C THR A 58 -15.26 12.79 2.30
N GLY A 59 -15.71 13.48 1.25
CA GLY A 59 -16.96 14.24 1.27
C GLY A 59 -16.82 15.56 2.03
N ASP A 60 -17.75 15.83 2.95
CA ASP A 60 -17.87 17.08 3.73
C ASP A 60 -16.77 17.26 4.80
N ASP A 61 -15.75 16.41 4.77
CA ASP A 61 -14.63 16.50 5.69
C ASP A 61 -13.77 17.74 5.40
N PRO A 62 -13.31 18.50 6.41
CA PRO A 62 -12.40 19.62 6.21
C PRO A 62 -11.12 19.26 5.45
N VAL A 63 -10.69 17.99 5.43
CA VAL A 63 -9.59 17.53 4.57
C VAL A 63 -9.80 17.91 3.09
N ALA A 64 -11.04 17.95 2.61
CA ALA A 64 -11.34 18.36 1.23
C ALA A 64 -10.97 19.83 0.93
N LEU A 65 -10.83 20.67 1.96
CA LEU A 65 -10.39 22.07 1.82
C LEU A 65 -8.88 22.18 1.60
N PHE A 66 -8.12 21.10 1.84
CA PHE A 66 -6.66 21.07 1.78
C PHE A 66 -6.20 20.01 0.78
N GLU A 67 -6.09 20.38 -0.49
CA GLU A 67 -5.74 19.47 -1.60
C GLU A 67 -4.48 18.64 -1.33
N ASN A 68 -3.43 19.29 -0.81
CA ASN A 68 -2.17 18.61 -0.47
C ASN A 68 -2.34 17.59 0.67
N VAL A 69 -3.27 17.80 1.60
CA VAL A 69 -3.56 16.86 2.68
C VAL A 69 -4.38 15.70 2.13
N ALA A 70 -5.42 16.00 1.34
CA ALA A 70 -6.32 15.02 0.74
C ALA A 70 -5.60 14.00 -0.16
N THR A 71 -4.50 14.41 -0.81
CA THR A 71 -3.67 13.57 -1.70
C THR A 71 -2.41 13.02 -1.02
N SER A 72 -2.16 13.36 0.25
CA SER A 72 -1.00 12.86 0.99
C SER A 72 -1.27 11.53 1.69
N VAL A 73 -0.18 10.95 2.23
CA VAL A 73 -0.24 9.79 3.13
C VAL A 73 -1.10 10.02 4.39
N LEU A 74 -1.40 11.26 4.77
CA LEU A 74 -2.31 11.55 5.89
C LEU A 74 -3.76 11.14 5.59
N ASN A 75 -4.12 11.01 4.32
CA ASN A 75 -5.44 10.55 3.88
C ASN A 75 -5.39 9.16 3.24
N PHE A 76 -4.37 8.36 3.55
CA PHE A 76 -4.21 7.00 3.05
C PHE A 76 -5.26 6.05 3.64
N GLY A 77 -5.87 5.21 2.79
CA GLY A 77 -6.81 4.16 3.19
C GLY A 77 -8.06 4.11 2.34
N ILE A 78 -9.08 3.41 2.83
CA ILE A 78 -10.41 3.35 2.20
C ILE A 78 -11.44 4.16 3.01
N PRO A 79 -12.54 4.61 2.38
CA PRO A 79 -13.58 5.36 3.10
C PRO A 79 -14.20 4.53 4.20
N ASP A 80 -14.53 5.16 5.33
CA ASP A 80 -15.17 4.45 6.44
C ASP A 80 -16.59 4.00 6.06
N LEU A 81 -16.88 2.74 6.37
CA LEU A 81 -18.18 2.12 6.15
C LEU A 81 -18.95 1.95 7.46
N THR A 82 -18.32 2.26 8.61
CA THR A 82 -18.98 2.18 9.90
C THR A 82 -20.14 3.17 9.96
N GLY A 83 -21.28 2.73 10.51
CA GLY A 83 -22.49 3.55 10.60
C GLY A 83 -23.33 3.65 9.32
N GLN A 84 -22.87 3.10 8.18
CA GLN A 84 -23.70 3.01 6.98
C GLN A 84 -24.61 1.79 7.02
N THR A 85 -25.88 1.95 6.64
CA THR A 85 -26.79 0.82 6.45
C THR A 85 -26.53 0.19 5.08
N LEU A 86 -26.66 -1.14 4.99
CA LEU A 86 -26.51 -1.86 3.71
C LEU A 86 -27.47 -1.33 2.63
N SER A 87 -28.64 -0.82 3.03
CA SER A 87 -29.62 -0.19 2.13
C SER A 87 -29.16 1.17 1.57
N GLY A 88 -28.27 1.88 2.27
CA GLY A 88 -27.66 3.13 1.83
C GLY A 88 -26.31 2.95 1.13
N LEU A 89 -25.76 1.74 1.14
CA LEU A 89 -24.47 1.44 0.54
C LEU A 89 -24.63 1.21 -0.97
N ASN A 90 -24.13 2.14 -1.79
CA ASN A 90 -23.98 1.90 -3.21
C ASN A 90 -22.69 1.12 -3.49
N VAL A 91 -22.83 -0.17 -3.83
CA VAL A 91 -21.71 -1.08 -4.12
C VAL A 91 -20.82 -0.55 -5.26
N LEU A 92 -21.39 0.06 -6.29
CA LEU A 92 -20.64 0.61 -7.42
C LEU A 92 -19.78 1.81 -7.01
N ASP A 93 -20.28 2.64 -6.09
CA ASP A 93 -19.50 3.76 -5.58
C ASP A 93 -18.39 3.28 -4.64
N LEU A 94 -18.65 2.23 -3.85
CA LEU A 94 -17.63 1.59 -3.02
C LEU A 94 -16.52 0.98 -3.88
N GLU A 95 -16.86 0.22 -4.92
CA GLU A 95 -15.89 -0.34 -5.86
C GLU A 95 -15.02 0.76 -6.48
N ARG A 96 -15.63 1.85 -6.95
CA ARG A 96 -14.91 2.99 -7.52
C ARG A 96 -13.94 3.61 -6.51
N LYS A 97 -14.38 3.78 -5.26
CA LYS A 97 -13.57 4.30 -4.16
C LYS A 97 -12.39 3.40 -3.82
N ILE A 98 -12.59 2.08 -3.75
CA ILE A 98 -11.51 1.10 -3.52
C ILE A 98 -10.51 1.14 -4.68
N ARG A 99 -11.00 1.19 -5.92
CA ARG A 99 -10.15 1.26 -7.11
C ARG A 99 -9.31 2.53 -7.16
N GLN A 100 -9.80 3.64 -6.62
CA GLN A 100 -9.05 4.90 -6.58
C GLN A 100 -7.98 4.92 -5.47
N ALA A 101 -8.11 4.04 -4.47
CA ALA A 101 -7.17 3.94 -3.35
C ALA A 101 -5.98 2.98 -3.64
N ILE A 102 -6.07 2.15 -4.68
CA ILE A 102 -5.06 1.19 -5.14
C ILE A 102 -4.30 1.79 -6.33
#